data_AF-A0A7C5YRQ5-F1
#
_entry.id   AF-A0A7C5YRQ5-F1
#
_cell.length_a   1.000
_cell.length_b   1.000
_cell.length_c   1.000
_cell.angle_alpha   90.00
_cell.angle_beta   90.00
_cell.angle_gamma   90.00
#
_symmetry.space_group_name_H-M   'P 1'
#
loop_
_entity.id
_entity.type
_entity.pdbx_description
1 polymer ?
#
loop_
_entity_poly.entity_id
_entity_poly.type
_entity_poly.pdbx_seq_one_letter_code
_entity_poly.pdbx_strand_id
1 'polypeptide(L)' 'MSKVLFASARLEKLEKEYSLTYKFMKLLDMSPLKNIVAEGNIVAIKIHFGDMHHGGYRIIRPIFIKMLVDYVKKLGGIP' A
#
# COMPACT_ATOMS: atom_id res chain seq x y z
N MET A 1 12.40 14.52 9.89
CA MET A 1 12.46 13.04 9.81
C MET A 1 11.11 12.56 9.30
N SER A 2 11.06 11.72 8.25
CA SER A 2 9.80 11.21 7.70
C SER A 2 9.26 10.06 8.54
N LYS A 3 7.95 10.02 8.81
CA LYS A 3 7.31 8.93 9.54
C LYS A 3 7.18 7.70 8.64
N VAL A 4 7.81 6.60 9.02
CA VAL A 4 7.68 5.31 8.32
C VAL A 4 6.62 4.47 9.03
N LEU A 5 5.61 4.02 8.29
CA LEU A 5 4.60 3.08 8.78
C LEU A 5 5.03 1.65 8.41
N PHE A 6 5.05 0.74 9.38
CA PHE A 6 5.52 -0.63 9.20
C PHE A 6 4.49 -1.65 9.66
N ALA A 7 4.31 -2.71 8.88
CA ALA A 7 3.51 -3.87 9.23
C ALA A 7 4.35 -5.14 9.05
N SER A 8 4.52 -5.90 10.13
CA SER A 8 5.18 -7.20 10.07
C SER A 8 4.33 -8.19 9.26
N ALA A 9 4.98 -8.90 8.34
CA ALA A 9 4.40 -10.00 7.57
C ALA A 9 4.23 -11.29 8.38
N ARG A 10 4.79 -11.36 9.60
CA ARG A 10 4.59 -12.49 10.51
C ARG A 10 3.13 -12.54 10.93
N LEU A 11 2.52 -13.71 10.74
CA LEU A 11 1.18 -14.00 11.22
C LEU A 11 1.28 -14.54 12.65
N GLU A 12 0.70 -13.83 13.61
CA GLU A 12 0.72 -14.23 15.03
C GLU A 12 -0.47 -15.15 15.38
N LYS A 13 -1.63 -14.89 14.77
CA LYS A 13 -2.86 -15.67 14.92
C LYS A 13 -3.55 -15.86 13.58
N LEU A 14 -4.29 -16.96 13.44
CA LEU A 14 -5.14 -17.24 12.26
C LEU A 14 -6.44 -16.43 12.30
N GLU A 15 -6.29 -15.11 12.32
CA GLU A 15 -7.37 -14.13 12.40
C GLU A 15 -7.14 -13.03 11.35
N LYS A 16 -8.23 -12.45 10.85
CA LYS A 16 -8.19 -11.50 9.72
C LYS A 16 -7.34 -10.27 10.04
N GLU A 17 -7.39 -9.79 11.27
CA GLU A 17 -6.75 -8.58 11.78
C GLU A 17 -5.23 -8.69 11.75
N TYR A 18 -4.72 -9.93 11.84
CA TYR A 18 -3.29 -10.22 11.80
C TYR A 18 -2.76 -10.40 10.37
N SER A 19 -3.65 -10.51 9.38
CA SER A 19 -3.29 -10.61 7.97
C SER A 19 -2.61 -9.33 7.47
N LEU A 20 -1.66 -9.51 6.56
CA LEU A 20 -0.89 -8.38 6.02
C LEU A 20 -1.76 -7.41 5.20
N THR A 21 -2.81 -7.90 4.55
CA THR A 21 -3.76 -7.05 3.80
C THR A 21 -4.58 -6.17 4.75
N TYR A 22 -5.10 -6.71 5.85
CA TYR A 22 -5.80 -5.91 6.86
C TYR A 22 -4.89 -4.83 7.45
N LYS A 23 -3.67 -5.22 7.85
CA LYS A 23 -2.66 -4.29 8.38
C LYS A 23 -2.32 -3.21 7.35
N PHE A 24 -2.13 -3.56 6.08
CA PHE A 24 -1.83 -2.59 5.03
C PHE A 24 -2.93 -1.53 4.87
N MET A 25 -4.20 -1.94 4.89
CA MET A 25 -5.32 -0.99 4.85
C MET A 25 -5.30 -0.03 6.03
N LYS A 26 -5.04 -0.53 7.25
CA LYS A 26 -4.89 0.33 8.44
C LYS A 26 -3.74 1.31 8.30
N LEU A 27 -2.61 0.89 7.70
CA LEU A 27 -1.50 1.80 7.44
C LEU A 27 -1.88 2.88 6.42
N LEU A 28 -2.66 2.57 5.39
CA LEU A 28 -3.18 3.57 4.45
C LEU A 28 -4.06 4.60 5.17
N ASP A 29 -4.97 4.17 6.05
CA ASP A 29 -5.81 5.07 6.86
C ASP A 29 -5.02 5.98 7.80
N MET A 30 -3.91 5.48 8.34
CA MET A 30 -2.98 6.23 9.21
C MET A 30 -2.02 7.13 8.43
N SER A 31 -1.86 6.89 7.12
CA SER A 31 -0.97 7.66 6.27
C SER A 31 -1.55 9.06 6.02
N PRO A 32 -0.71 10.04 5.66
CA PRO A 32 -1.18 11.38 5.31
C PRO A 32 -1.89 11.44 3.95
N LEU A 33 -2.06 10.32 3.22
CA LEU A 33 -2.61 10.32 1.86
C LEU A 33 -3.97 11.02 1.75
N LYS A 34 -4.86 10.83 2.72
CA LYS A 34 -6.16 11.51 2.79
C LYS A 34 -6.09 13.05 2.89
N ASN A 35 -4.95 13.58 3.32
CA ASN A 35 -4.70 15.02 3.42
C ASN A 35 -3.95 15.55 2.18
N ILE A 36 -3.48 14.67 1.31
CA ILE A 36 -2.64 15.00 0.14
C ILE A 36 -3.46 14.85 -1.15
N VAL A 37 -4.24 13.77 -1.27
CA VAL A 37 -5.06 13.50 -2.45
C VAL A 37 -6.37 14.26 -2.33
N ALA A 38 -6.60 15.17 -3.27
CA ALA A 38 -7.88 15.84 -3.46
C ALA A 38 -8.64 15.25 -4.66
N GLU A 39 -9.94 15.52 -4.70
CA GLU A 39 -10.81 15.12 -5.80
C GLU A 39 -10.29 15.65 -7.15
N GLY A 40 -10.29 14.79 -8.17
CA GLY A 40 -9.82 15.11 -9.51
C GLY A 40 -8.29 15.15 -9.68
N ASN A 41 -7.50 14.93 -8.62
CA ASN A 41 -6.05 14.84 -8.74
C ASN A 41 -5.63 13.64 -9.59
N ILE A 42 -4.73 13.85 -10.55
CA ILE A 42 -4.03 12.76 -11.24
C ILE A 42 -2.91 12.28 -10.33
N VAL A 43 -2.92 11.00 -9.94
CA VAL A 43 -2.02 10.46 -8.91
C VAL A 43 -1.11 9.37 -9.49
N ALA A 44 0.14 9.72 -9.77
CA ALA A 44 1.12 8.73 -10.22
C ALA A 44 1.52 7.78 -9.07
N ILE A 45 1.36 6.46 -9.28
CA ILE A 45 1.78 5.42 -8.34
C ILE A 45 3.06 4.75 -8.84
N LYS A 46 4.17 4.99 -8.16
CA LYS A 46 5.47 4.33 -8.43
C LYS A 46 5.59 3.04 -7.63
N ILE A 47 6.00 1.96 -8.29
CA ILE A 47 6.16 0.63 -7.68
C ILE A 47 7.55 0.09 -8.06
N HIS A 48 8.20 -0.60 -7.12
CA HIS A 48 9.44 -1.33 -7.40
C HIS A 48 9.12 -2.77 -7.81
N PHE A 49 9.61 -3.20 -8.97
CA PHE A 49 9.36 -4.54 -9.54
C PHE A 49 10.40 -5.59 -9.10
N GLY A 50 10.90 -5.48 -7.87
CA GLY A 50 12.02 -6.32 -7.41
C GLY A 50 13.36 -5.98 -8.09
N ASP A 51 14.39 -6.75 -7.76
CA ASP A 51 15.75 -6.57 -8.29
C ASP A 51 15.97 -7.50 -9.48
N MET A 52 15.94 -6.93 -10.68
CA MET A 52 16.18 -7.66 -11.92
C MET A 52 17.67 -7.97 -12.17
N HIS A 53 18.59 -7.29 -11.49
CA HIS A 53 20.04 -7.51 -11.65
C HIS A 53 20.51 -8.75 -10.90
N HIS A 54 19.96 -9.00 -9.71
CA HIS A 54 20.33 -10.15 -8.87
C HIS A 54 19.33 -11.31 -8.96
N GLY A 55 18.41 -11.29 -9.94
CA GLY A 55 17.44 -12.37 -10.17
C GLY A 55 16.37 -12.49 -9.08
N GLY A 56 16.07 -11.39 -8.38
CA GLY A 56 15.07 -11.37 -7.31
C GLY A 56 13.64 -11.41 -7.86
N TYR A 57 12.99 -12.57 -7.81
CA TYR A 57 11.56 -12.73 -8.18
C TYR A 57 10.57 -12.13 -7.16
N ARG A 58 11.05 -11.40 -6.14
CA ARG A 58 10.19 -10.79 -5.12
C ARG A 58 9.63 -9.47 -5.64
N ILE A 59 8.46 -9.56 -6.26
CA ILE A 59 7.64 -8.41 -6.61
C ILE A 59 6.59 -8.13 -5.53
N ILE A 60 6.10 -6.89 -5.49
CA ILE A 60 4.91 -6.56 -4.71
C ILE A 60 3.73 -7.34 -5.28
N ARG A 61 3.04 -8.10 -4.42
CA ARG A 61 1.89 -8.91 -4.86
C ARG A 61 0.78 -8.00 -5.39
N PRO A 62 0.15 -8.30 -6.54
CA PRO A 62 -0.83 -7.43 -7.18
C PRO A 62 -1.98 -6.96 -6.29
N ILE A 63 -2.38 -7.77 -5.31
CA ILE A 63 -3.44 -7.41 -4.37
C ILE A 63 -3.13 -6.12 -3.60
N PHE A 64 -1.89 -5.88 -3.18
CA PHE A 64 -1.53 -4.64 -2.47
C PHE A 64 -1.57 -3.42 -3.38
N ILE A 65 -1.20 -3.60 -4.65
CA ILE A 65 -1.28 -2.55 -5.68
C ILE A 65 -2.76 -2.18 -5.89
N LYS A 66 -3.63 -3.18 -6.07
CA LYS A 66 -5.06 -2.97 -6.19
C LYS A 66 -5.64 -2.23 -4.97
N MET A 67 -5.28 -2.64 -3.76
CA MET A 67 -5.74 -1.98 -2.53
C MET A 67 -5.33 -0.51 -2.47
N LEU A 68 -4.10 -0.16 -2.87
CA LEU A 68 -3.65 1.23 -2.93
C LEU A 68 -4.41 2.03 -3.99
N VAL A 69 -4.57 1.48 -5.19
CA VAL A 69 -5.32 2.12 -6.30
C VAL A 69 -6.76 2.38 -5.88
N ASP A 70 -7.43 1.38 -5.30
CA ASP A 70 -8.82 1.51 -4.84
C ASP A 70 -8.92 2.53 -3.70
N TYR A 71 -7.92 2.61 -2.82
CA TYR A 71 -7.85 3.61 -1.76
C TYR A 71 -7.73 5.04 -2.33
N VAL A 72 -6.85 5.26 -3.32
CA VAL A 72 -6.71 6.57 -3.99
C VAL A 72 -8.00 6.98 -4.70
N LYS A 73 -8.66 6.04 -5.40
CA LYS A 73 -9.97 6.28 -6.03
C LYS A 73 -11.03 6.67 -5.00
N LYS A 74 -11.03 6.03 -3.83
CA LYS A 74 -11.95 6.38 -2.73
C LYS A 74 -11.74 7.80 -2.21
N LEU A 75 -10.53 8.34 -2.30
CA LEU A 75 -10.22 9.73 -1.96
C LEU A 75 -10.59 10.73 -3.08
N GLY A 76 -11.14 10.26 -4.21
CA GLY A 76 -11.47 11.08 -5.38
C GLY A 76 -10.31 11.29 -6.35
N GLY A 77 -9.16 10.67 -6.10
CA GLY A 77 -8.02 10.71 -7.02
C GLY A 77 -8.23 9.84 -8.27
N ILE A 78 -7.50 10.16 -9.32
CA ILE A 78 -7.44 9.47 -10.60
C ILE A 78 -6.04 8.84 -10.72
N PRO A 79 -5.84 7.63 -10.16
CA PRO A 79 -4.56 6.93 -10.22
C PRO A 79 -4.28 6.29 -11.58
#